data_AF-A0A1D8AG70-F1
#
_entry.id   AF-A0A1D8AG70-F1
#
_cell.length_a   1.000
_cell.length_b   1.000
_cell.length_c   1.000
_cell.angle_alpha   90.00
_cell.angle_beta   90.00
_cell.angle_gamma   90.00
#
_symmetry.space_group_name_H-M   'P 1'
#
loop_
_entity.id
_entity.type
_entity.pdbx_description
1 polymer ?
#
loop_
_entity_poly.entity_id
_entity_poly.type
_entity_poly.pdbx_seq_one_letter_code
_entity_poly.pdbx_strand_id
1 'polypeptide(L)'
;MTDDTAPIIVELVSIADPLPKASAPLGEMQYRSDSWTPQEVRTLRRLFNDDTPMPEIAEALGRGLHGVRDKVCTLGLRRHSTRPWNELEDHELIQTYGQEPAATIAARFGRSCGAVYARAAILGLSEAAAPAWTPWEDAQLRAGFAADIPTAQVALIIGRPHSGVYSRAGKLGIRHASTPRGWTNAEIERAIELVEAGHSYAEIGTILGTEGFPARTKPSLQGLMKRTGQGKGWGRAWMPEEDELLIKAYRDNASLTPLRNRLGRSLFSIRWRAEYLNLRGTHARSKGFRLGPDWSEADEARLRRDYGKIPTPELACQMGRTRAAIFTRANILGLANEGRQRWTSDHLAALRIAHEHGISLTDLAAALGREVDALHKYAAKQGLAFGRRPRRPVPPTLADILNLPEAAKGKGEG
;
A
#
# COMPACT_ATOMS: atom_id res chain seq x y z
N MET A 1 -11.12 -4.44 -12.75
CA MET A 1 -12.13 -4.70 -11.72
C MET A 1 -12.57 -6.13 -11.89
N THR A 2 -11.92 -7.03 -11.19
CA THR A 2 -12.19 -8.48 -11.20
C THR A 2 -13.01 -8.79 -9.96
N ASP A 3 -14.18 -9.37 -10.18
CA ASP A 3 -15.22 -9.69 -9.20
C ASP A 3 -14.74 -10.83 -8.27
N ASP A 4 -14.49 -10.49 -7.00
CA ASP A 4 -13.87 -11.34 -5.97
C ASP A 4 -14.92 -12.13 -5.16
N THR A 5 -16.08 -12.37 -5.77
CA THR A 5 -17.25 -13.01 -5.14
C THR A 5 -17.59 -14.38 -5.73
N ALA A 6 -16.72 -14.93 -6.58
CA ALA A 6 -16.88 -16.30 -7.07
C ALA A 6 -16.44 -17.29 -5.96
N PRO A 7 -17.26 -18.30 -5.61
CA PRO A 7 -16.81 -19.35 -4.71
C PRO A 7 -15.58 -20.04 -5.30
N ILE A 8 -14.56 -20.28 -4.48
CA ILE A 8 -13.43 -21.13 -4.86
C ILE A 8 -13.99 -22.54 -5.07
N ILE A 9 -14.22 -22.90 -6.34
CA ILE A 9 -14.46 -24.28 -6.74
C ILE A 9 -13.08 -24.94 -6.80
N VAL A 10 -12.82 -25.84 -5.85
CA VAL A 10 -11.67 -26.74 -5.95
C VAL A 10 -12.06 -27.83 -6.95
N GLU A 11 -11.58 -27.74 -8.19
CA GLU A 11 -11.49 -28.93 -9.04
C GLU A 11 -10.40 -29.85 -8.48
N LEU A 12 -10.77 -31.08 -8.16
CA LEU A 12 -9.83 -32.12 -7.75
C LEU A 12 -8.92 -32.44 -8.94
N VAL A 13 -7.62 -32.19 -8.80
CA VAL A 13 -6.61 -32.54 -9.82
C VAL A 13 -6.37 -34.06 -9.81
N SER A 14 -6.23 -34.62 -11.00
CA SER A 14 -6.18 -36.06 -11.32
C SER A 14 -5.02 -36.83 -10.68
N ILE A 15 -5.28 -38.11 -10.35
CA ILE A 15 -4.26 -39.14 -10.18
C ILE A 15 -3.30 -39.14 -11.38
N ALA A 16 -1.99 -39.14 -11.09
CA ALA A 16 -0.91 -39.14 -12.08
C ALA A 16 -0.53 -40.56 -12.54
N ASP A 17 -1.50 -41.46 -12.70
CA ASP A 17 -1.29 -42.70 -13.43
C ASP A 17 -1.64 -42.48 -14.91
N PRO A 18 -0.93 -43.12 -15.85
CA PRO A 18 -1.24 -42.97 -17.27
C PRO A 18 -2.68 -43.40 -17.53
N LEU A 19 -3.44 -42.51 -18.18
CA LEU A 19 -4.81 -42.74 -18.64
C LEU A 19 -4.93 -44.16 -19.23
N PRO A 20 -5.81 -45.03 -18.70
CA PRO A 20 -6.08 -46.30 -19.36
C PRO A 20 -6.58 -46.00 -20.77
N LYS A 21 -5.96 -46.62 -21.78
CA LYS A 21 -6.36 -46.49 -23.19
C LYS A 21 -7.86 -46.69 -23.31
N ALA A 22 -8.53 -45.83 -24.10
CA ALA A 22 -9.97 -45.89 -24.34
C ALA A 22 -10.39 -47.33 -24.70
N SER A 23 -10.98 -48.00 -23.72
CA SER A 23 -11.39 -49.39 -23.79
C SER A 23 -12.91 -49.40 -23.82
N ALA A 24 -13.47 -49.56 -25.03
CA ALA A 24 -14.89 -49.64 -25.33
C ALA A 24 -15.73 -48.41 -24.86
N PRO A 25 -16.90 -48.14 -25.46
CA PRO A 25 -17.84 -47.20 -24.87
C PRO A 25 -18.14 -47.61 -23.42
N LEU A 26 -18.02 -46.66 -22.49
CA LEU A 26 -18.39 -46.86 -21.09
C LEU A 26 -19.81 -47.43 -21.05
N GLY A 27 -19.97 -48.60 -20.43
CA GLY A 27 -21.30 -49.18 -20.22
C GLY A 27 -22.19 -48.17 -19.50
N GLU A 28 -23.44 -48.06 -19.96
CA GLU A 28 -24.43 -47.16 -19.39
C GLU A 28 -24.47 -47.32 -17.86
N MET A 29 -24.12 -46.25 -17.14
CA MET A 29 -23.98 -46.27 -15.70
C MET A 29 -25.35 -46.65 -15.11
N GLN A 30 -25.45 -47.81 -14.45
CA GLN A 30 -26.73 -48.33 -13.95
C GLN A 30 -27.45 -47.24 -13.14
N TYR A 31 -28.63 -46.84 -13.63
CA TYR A 31 -29.50 -45.89 -12.95
C TYR A 31 -29.79 -46.40 -11.54
N ARG A 32 -29.30 -45.69 -10.52
CA ARG A 32 -29.72 -45.92 -9.14
C ARG A 32 -30.84 -44.94 -8.81
N SER A 33 -31.96 -45.46 -8.34
CA SER A 33 -33.15 -44.67 -7.99
C SER A 33 -32.92 -43.66 -6.86
N ASP A 34 -31.83 -43.77 -6.12
CA ASP A 34 -31.40 -42.87 -5.04
C ASP A 34 -30.50 -41.71 -5.52
N SER A 35 -30.08 -41.73 -6.79
CA SER A 35 -29.07 -40.80 -7.30
C SER A 35 -29.70 -39.51 -7.80
N TRP A 36 -29.18 -38.38 -7.30
CA TRP A 36 -29.64 -37.03 -7.66
C TRP A 36 -29.05 -36.58 -8.99
N THR A 37 -29.90 -36.30 -9.96
CA THR A 37 -29.50 -35.72 -11.24
C THR A 37 -29.17 -34.24 -11.10
N PRO A 38 -28.32 -33.67 -11.98
CA PRO A 38 -28.05 -32.24 -11.99
C PRO A 38 -29.31 -31.37 -12.15
N GLN A 39 -30.30 -31.86 -12.90
CA GLN A 39 -31.56 -31.15 -13.12
C GLN A 39 -32.43 -31.10 -11.86
N GLU A 40 -32.51 -32.20 -11.10
CA GLU A 40 -33.21 -32.21 -9.81
C GLU A 40 -32.51 -31.32 -8.78
N VAL A 41 -31.17 -31.29 -8.77
CA VAL A 41 -30.42 -30.36 -7.90
C VAL A 41 -30.68 -28.90 -8.27
N ARG A 42 -30.74 -28.56 -9.57
CA ARG A 42 -31.10 -27.20 -10.03
C ARG A 42 -32.54 -26.84 -9.64
N THR A 43 -33.47 -27.76 -9.84
CA THR A 43 -34.89 -27.56 -9.53
C THR A 43 -35.10 -27.40 -8.03
N LEU A 44 -34.44 -28.24 -7.22
CA LEU A 44 -34.41 -28.14 -5.76
C LEU A 44 -33.87 -26.77 -5.34
N ARG A 45 -32.72 -26.31 -5.86
CA ARG A 45 -32.14 -25.01 -5.50
C ARG A 45 -33.06 -23.84 -5.84
N ARG A 46 -33.70 -23.86 -7.01
CA ARG A 46 -34.64 -22.82 -7.44
C ARG A 46 -35.85 -22.76 -6.51
N LEU A 47 -36.58 -23.87 -6.36
CA LEU A 47 -37.76 -23.94 -5.49
C LEU A 47 -37.39 -23.68 -4.02
N PHE A 48 -36.19 -24.09 -3.61
CA PHE A 48 -35.67 -23.80 -2.29
C PHE A 48 -35.47 -22.29 -2.09
N ASN A 49 -34.91 -21.58 -3.08
CA ASN A 49 -34.73 -20.13 -3.02
C ASN A 49 -36.05 -19.34 -3.13
N ASP A 50 -37.05 -19.88 -3.84
CA ASP A 50 -38.38 -19.27 -4.01
C ASP A 50 -39.30 -19.48 -2.78
N ASP A 51 -38.74 -19.86 -1.63
CA ASP A 51 -39.45 -20.15 -0.38
C ASP A 51 -40.57 -21.24 -0.46
N THR A 52 -40.61 -22.06 -1.52
CA THR A 52 -41.57 -23.18 -1.68
C THR A 52 -41.51 -24.19 -0.51
N PRO A 53 -42.61 -24.59 0.13
CA PRO A 53 -42.59 -25.56 1.23
C PRO A 53 -41.90 -26.89 0.89
N MET A 54 -41.17 -27.49 1.84
CA MET A 54 -40.46 -28.77 1.60
C MET A 54 -41.36 -29.92 1.08
N PRO A 55 -42.62 -30.06 1.53
CA PRO A 55 -43.54 -31.04 0.95
C PRO A 55 -43.83 -30.79 -0.54
N GLU A 56 -44.03 -29.54 -0.94
CA GLU A 56 -44.28 -29.16 -2.33
C GLU A 56 -43.02 -29.32 -3.20
N ILE A 57 -41.83 -29.08 -2.64
CA ILE A 57 -40.56 -29.40 -3.32
C ILE A 57 -40.43 -30.90 -3.54
N ALA A 58 -40.82 -31.71 -2.55
CA ALA A 58 -40.79 -33.17 -2.64
C ALA A 58 -41.74 -33.69 -3.72
N GLU A 59 -42.95 -33.13 -3.79
CA GLU A 59 -43.92 -33.41 -4.85
C GLU A 59 -43.39 -32.99 -6.23
N ALA A 60 -42.87 -31.77 -6.36
CA ALA A 60 -42.34 -31.25 -7.62
C ALA A 60 -41.13 -32.03 -8.15
N LEU A 61 -40.38 -32.69 -7.27
CA LEU A 61 -39.23 -33.53 -7.63
C LEU A 61 -39.58 -35.01 -7.75
N GLY A 62 -40.81 -35.42 -7.45
CA GLY A 62 -41.20 -36.83 -7.38
C GLY A 62 -40.39 -37.64 -6.37
N ARG A 63 -39.91 -37.00 -5.29
CA ARG A 63 -39.03 -37.61 -4.28
C ARG A 63 -39.66 -37.62 -2.89
N GLY A 64 -39.20 -38.55 -2.05
CA GLY A 64 -39.61 -38.58 -0.64
C GLY A 64 -39.11 -37.36 0.13
N LEU A 65 -39.96 -36.81 1.01
CA LEU A 65 -39.66 -35.63 1.84
C LEU A 65 -38.36 -35.77 2.63
N HIS A 66 -38.08 -36.97 3.15
CA HIS A 66 -36.83 -37.25 3.86
C HIS A 66 -35.60 -37.10 2.95
N GLY A 67 -35.64 -37.65 1.73
CA GLY A 67 -34.54 -37.53 0.77
C GLY A 67 -34.30 -36.10 0.31
N VAL A 68 -35.36 -35.30 0.18
CA VAL A 68 -35.25 -33.86 -0.12
C VAL A 68 -34.61 -33.10 1.04
N ARG A 69 -35.03 -33.36 2.29
CA ARG A 69 -34.43 -32.76 3.49
C ARG A 69 -32.95 -33.12 3.64
N ASP A 70 -32.63 -34.39 3.46
CA ASP A 70 -31.24 -34.88 3.48
C ASP A 70 -30.41 -34.17 2.41
N LYS A 71 -30.93 -34.07 1.18
CA LYS A 71 -30.23 -33.37 0.11
C LYS A 71 -30.05 -31.88 0.36
N VAL A 72 -31.06 -31.19 0.91
CA VAL A 72 -30.97 -29.79 1.35
C VAL A 72 -29.85 -29.63 2.39
N CYS A 73 -29.75 -30.56 3.35
CA CYS A 73 -28.68 -30.61 4.34
C CYS A 73 -27.32 -30.84 3.68
N THR A 74 -27.19 -31.84 2.80
CA THR A 74 -25.95 -32.14 2.05
C THR A 74 -25.48 -30.95 1.23
N LEU A 75 -26.40 -30.22 0.60
CA LEU A 75 -26.11 -29.06 -0.24
C LEU A 75 -25.90 -27.77 0.57
N GLY A 76 -26.04 -27.81 1.90
CA GLY A 76 -25.87 -26.65 2.77
C GLY A 76 -26.90 -25.53 2.56
N LEU A 77 -28.06 -25.84 2.00
CA LEU A 77 -29.07 -24.85 1.65
C LEU A 77 -29.81 -24.36 2.91
N ARG A 78 -29.93 -23.03 3.07
CA ARG A 78 -30.64 -22.37 4.19
C ARG A 78 -31.40 -21.15 3.67
N ARG A 79 -32.61 -20.89 4.19
CA ARG A 79 -33.41 -19.70 3.84
C ARG A 79 -33.35 -18.64 4.92
N HIS A 80 -33.55 -17.40 4.52
CA HIS A 80 -34.05 -16.33 5.40
C HIS A 80 -35.57 -16.20 5.22
N SER A 81 -36.28 -17.29 5.50
CA SER A 81 -37.73 -17.38 5.32
C SER A 81 -38.44 -16.24 6.07
N THR A 82 -39.16 -15.41 5.32
CA THR A 82 -40.02 -14.33 5.86
C THR A 82 -41.42 -14.84 6.17
N ARG A 83 -41.71 -16.12 5.86
CA ARG A 83 -42.99 -16.77 6.14
C ARG A 83 -43.31 -16.73 7.65
N PRO A 84 -44.56 -16.42 8.03
CA PRO A 84 -45.01 -16.52 9.41
C PRO A 84 -44.78 -17.93 9.99
N TRP A 85 -44.47 -18.01 11.28
CA TRP A 85 -44.43 -19.30 11.99
C TRP A 85 -45.84 -19.88 12.08
N ASN A 86 -45.96 -21.19 11.86
CA ASN A 86 -47.23 -21.90 11.98
C ASN A 86 -47.25 -22.79 13.23
N GLU A 87 -48.44 -23.23 13.63
CA GLU A 87 -48.65 -24.01 14.85
C GLU A 87 -47.88 -25.34 14.88
N LEU A 88 -47.71 -26.02 13.74
CA LEU A 88 -46.93 -27.25 13.66
C LEU A 88 -45.43 -26.98 13.87
N GLU A 89 -44.90 -25.91 13.28
CA GLU A 89 -43.51 -25.49 13.51
C GLU A 89 -43.28 -25.10 14.97
N ASP A 90 -44.23 -24.40 15.60
CA ASP A 90 -44.14 -24.03 17.02
C ASP A 90 -44.19 -25.28 17.91
N HIS A 91 -45.11 -26.20 17.66
CA HIS A 91 -45.21 -27.45 18.41
C HIS A 91 -43.94 -28.30 18.28
N GLU A 92 -43.40 -28.45 17.07
CA GLU A 92 -42.15 -29.17 16.85
C GLU A 92 -40.96 -28.45 17.49
N LEU A 93 -40.93 -27.11 17.48
CA LEU A 93 -39.91 -26.32 18.15
C LEU A 93 -39.98 -26.49 19.67
N ILE A 94 -41.17 -26.46 20.27
CA ILE A 94 -41.38 -26.70 21.71
C ILE A 94 -40.82 -28.06 22.14
N GLN A 95 -41.00 -29.09 21.31
CA GLN A 95 -40.54 -30.44 21.63
C GLN A 95 -39.02 -30.62 21.44
N THR A 96 -38.42 -29.96 20.46
CA THR A 96 -37.04 -30.25 20.02
C THR A 96 -36.02 -29.24 20.55
N TYR A 97 -36.46 -28.03 20.90
CA TYR A 97 -35.56 -26.96 21.33
C TYR A 97 -34.86 -27.29 22.64
N GLY A 98 -33.53 -27.24 22.64
CA GLY A 98 -32.69 -27.62 23.78
C GLY A 98 -32.31 -29.11 23.82
N GLN A 99 -33.03 -29.97 23.09
CA GLN A 99 -32.67 -31.39 22.92
C GLN A 99 -31.80 -31.59 21.68
N GLU A 100 -32.08 -30.83 20.62
CA GLU A 100 -31.35 -30.89 19.36
C GLU A 100 -30.56 -29.62 19.07
N PRO A 101 -29.46 -29.70 18.29
CA PRO A 101 -28.75 -28.52 17.83
C PRO A 101 -29.67 -27.59 17.03
N ALA A 102 -29.61 -26.28 17.31
CA ALA A 102 -30.45 -25.29 16.64
C ALA A 102 -30.23 -25.27 15.11
N ALA A 103 -29.04 -25.61 14.63
CA ALA A 103 -28.77 -25.77 13.20
C ALA A 103 -29.58 -26.90 12.55
N THR A 104 -29.79 -28.01 13.26
CA THR A 104 -30.61 -29.14 12.79
C THR A 104 -32.08 -28.75 12.70
N ILE A 105 -32.57 -28.06 13.74
CA ILE A 105 -33.94 -27.53 13.79
C ILE A 105 -34.15 -26.51 12.66
N ALA A 106 -33.21 -25.56 12.50
CA ALA A 106 -33.26 -24.53 11.45
C ALA A 106 -33.25 -25.14 10.04
N ALA A 107 -32.38 -26.13 9.79
CA ALA A 107 -32.34 -26.85 8.52
C ALA A 107 -33.66 -27.53 8.20
N ARG A 108 -34.26 -28.20 9.19
CA ARG A 108 -35.55 -28.90 9.07
C ARG A 108 -36.72 -27.98 8.78
N PHE A 109 -36.76 -26.81 9.41
CA PHE A 109 -37.77 -25.78 9.12
C PHE A 109 -37.46 -24.97 7.86
N GLY A 110 -36.27 -25.15 7.27
CA GLY A 110 -35.81 -24.29 6.17
C GLY A 110 -35.78 -22.83 6.61
N ARG A 111 -35.36 -22.54 7.86
CA ARG A 111 -35.22 -21.18 8.42
C ARG A 111 -33.78 -20.93 8.84
N SER A 112 -33.47 -19.69 9.21
CA SER A 112 -32.18 -19.36 9.82
C SER A 112 -32.17 -19.71 11.31
N CYS A 113 -30.99 -20.02 11.87
CA CYS A 113 -30.85 -20.27 13.31
C CYS A 113 -31.23 -19.05 14.14
N GLY A 114 -30.99 -17.84 13.62
CA GLY A 114 -31.46 -16.60 14.24
C GLY A 114 -32.99 -16.52 14.36
N ALA A 115 -33.72 -16.99 13.34
CA ALA A 115 -35.18 -17.07 13.40
C ALA A 115 -35.66 -18.10 14.43
N VAL A 116 -34.97 -19.25 14.54
CA VAL A 116 -35.25 -20.27 15.56
C VAL A 116 -35.06 -19.70 16.97
N TYR A 117 -33.95 -19.00 17.23
CA TYR A 117 -33.72 -18.35 18.53
C TYR A 117 -34.75 -17.28 18.85
N ALA A 118 -35.09 -16.43 17.87
CA ALA A 118 -36.10 -15.40 18.04
C ALA A 118 -37.47 -16.02 18.36
N ARG A 119 -37.85 -17.09 17.67
CA ARG A 119 -39.13 -17.77 17.92
C ARG A 119 -39.14 -18.50 19.26
N ALA A 120 -38.06 -19.19 19.61
CA ALA A 120 -37.94 -19.86 20.90
C ALA A 120 -38.04 -18.87 22.08
N ALA A 121 -37.48 -17.67 21.94
CA ALA A 121 -37.65 -16.60 22.92
C ALA A 121 -39.11 -16.13 23.02
N ILE A 122 -39.80 -15.96 21.88
CA ILE A 122 -41.24 -15.59 21.84
C ILE A 122 -42.11 -16.68 22.50
N LEU A 123 -41.77 -17.95 22.29
CA LEU A 123 -42.48 -19.11 22.88
C LEU A 123 -42.09 -19.39 24.34
N GLY A 124 -41.18 -18.60 24.94
CA GLY A 124 -40.71 -18.79 26.31
C GLY A 124 -39.83 -20.03 26.53
N LEU A 125 -39.26 -20.60 25.46
CA LEU A 125 -38.44 -21.83 25.49
C LEU A 125 -36.98 -21.58 25.87
N SER A 126 -36.54 -20.32 25.88
CA SER A 126 -35.28 -19.92 26.51
C SER A 126 -35.53 -18.69 27.37
N GLU A 127 -34.98 -18.68 28.58
CA GLU A 127 -34.71 -17.39 29.25
C GLU A 127 -33.75 -16.56 28.39
N ALA A 128 -33.46 -15.31 28.76
CA ALA A 128 -32.65 -14.37 27.98
C ALA A 128 -31.24 -14.86 27.54
N ALA A 129 -30.82 -16.08 27.91
CA ALA A 129 -29.60 -16.75 27.50
C ALA A 129 -29.83 -17.83 26.42
N ALA A 130 -28.92 -17.90 25.46
CA ALA A 130 -28.92 -18.96 24.44
C ALA A 130 -28.78 -20.37 25.09
N PRO A 131 -29.27 -21.44 24.42
CA PRO A 131 -29.17 -22.81 24.92
C PRO A 131 -27.74 -23.21 25.28
N ALA A 132 -27.59 -24.17 26.20
CA ALA A 132 -26.29 -24.75 26.54
C ALA A 132 -25.56 -25.26 25.29
N TRP A 133 -24.23 -25.24 25.32
CA TRP A 133 -23.40 -25.78 24.26
C TRP A 133 -23.43 -27.30 24.30
N THR A 134 -23.73 -27.94 23.17
CA THR A 134 -23.78 -29.40 23.07
C THR A 134 -22.38 -29.98 22.76
N PRO A 135 -22.13 -31.26 23.10
CA PRO A 135 -20.88 -31.93 22.74
C PRO A 135 -20.60 -31.94 21.24
N TRP A 136 -21.64 -32.02 20.41
CA TRP A 136 -21.51 -31.95 18.94
C TRP A 136 -21.01 -30.58 18.50
N GLU A 137 -21.56 -29.49 19.03
CA GLU A 137 -21.12 -28.11 18.71
C GLU A 137 -19.65 -27.89 19.12
N ASP A 138 -19.24 -28.39 20.29
CA ASP A 138 -17.85 -28.35 20.73
C ASP A 138 -16.91 -29.19 19.85
N ALA A 139 -17.39 -30.32 19.30
CA ALA A 139 -16.63 -31.14 18.36
C ALA A 139 -16.46 -30.42 17.00
N GLN A 140 -17.51 -29.76 16.49
CA GLN A 140 -17.43 -28.95 15.27
C GLN A 140 -16.47 -27.76 15.45
N LEU A 141 -16.48 -27.12 16.62
CA LEU A 141 -15.52 -26.07 17.00
C LEU A 141 -14.07 -26.57 16.92
N ARG A 142 -13.77 -27.73 17.54
CA ARG A 142 -12.43 -28.34 17.52
C ARG A 142 -11.99 -28.66 16.10
N ALA A 143 -12.83 -29.36 15.33
CA ALA A 143 -12.51 -29.78 13.97
C ALA A 143 -12.33 -28.57 13.04
N GLY A 144 -13.24 -27.60 13.09
CA GLY A 144 -13.19 -26.41 12.23
C GLY A 144 -11.98 -25.53 12.51
N PHE A 145 -11.64 -25.30 13.78
CA PHE A 145 -10.47 -24.48 14.14
C PHE A 145 -9.15 -25.18 13.82
N ALA A 146 -9.08 -26.51 13.94
CA ALA A 146 -7.92 -27.30 13.57
C ALA A 146 -7.69 -27.33 12.05
N ALA A 147 -8.77 -27.36 11.26
CA ALA A 147 -8.73 -27.33 9.80
C ALA A 147 -8.64 -25.91 9.20
N ASP A 148 -8.40 -24.88 10.04
CA ASP A 148 -8.34 -23.46 9.66
C ASP A 148 -9.59 -22.96 8.90
N ILE A 149 -10.75 -23.57 9.15
CA ILE A 149 -12.02 -23.15 8.56
C ILE A 149 -12.42 -21.80 9.16
N PRO A 150 -12.73 -20.78 8.34
CA PRO A 150 -13.11 -19.46 8.84
C PRO A 150 -14.18 -19.52 9.94
N THR A 151 -13.96 -18.82 11.06
CA THR A 151 -14.88 -18.80 12.21
C THR A 151 -16.33 -18.49 11.83
N ALA A 152 -16.55 -17.61 10.84
CA ALA A 152 -17.89 -17.30 10.32
C ALA A 152 -18.58 -18.53 9.69
N GLN A 153 -17.82 -19.38 9.00
CA GLN A 153 -18.32 -20.62 8.42
C GLN A 153 -18.56 -21.68 9.49
N VAL A 154 -17.70 -21.77 10.51
CA VAL A 154 -17.94 -22.62 11.69
C VAL A 154 -19.22 -22.19 12.43
N ALA A 155 -19.42 -20.88 12.60
CA ALA A 155 -20.64 -20.31 13.19
C ALA A 155 -21.89 -20.66 12.39
N LEU A 156 -21.79 -20.66 11.05
CA LEU A 156 -22.87 -21.06 10.17
C LEU A 156 -23.23 -22.55 10.34
N ILE A 157 -22.24 -23.44 10.36
CA ILE A 157 -22.43 -24.90 10.50
C ILE A 157 -23.10 -25.24 11.83
N ILE A 158 -22.61 -24.64 12.90
CA ILE A 158 -23.10 -24.87 14.28
C ILE A 158 -24.43 -24.14 14.52
N GLY A 159 -24.69 -23.08 13.76
CA GLY A 159 -25.90 -22.27 13.91
C GLY A 159 -25.85 -21.30 15.08
N ARG A 160 -24.66 -20.93 15.55
CA ARG A 160 -24.43 -20.01 16.68
C ARG A 160 -23.94 -18.66 16.16
N PRO A 161 -24.19 -17.54 16.88
CA PRO A 161 -23.63 -16.26 16.50
C PRO A 161 -22.09 -16.30 16.52
N HIS A 162 -21.45 -15.57 15.61
CA HIS A 162 -19.99 -15.51 15.48
C HIS A 162 -19.29 -15.17 16.82
N SER A 163 -19.85 -14.24 17.58
CA SER A 163 -19.38 -13.87 18.92
C SER A 163 -19.47 -15.01 19.93
N GLY A 164 -20.53 -15.83 19.85
CA GLY A 164 -20.73 -17.00 20.70
C GLY A 164 -19.70 -18.09 20.44
N VAL A 165 -19.40 -18.37 19.17
CA VAL A 165 -18.34 -19.31 18.75
C VAL A 165 -16.98 -18.87 19.29
N TYR A 166 -16.65 -17.58 19.18
CA TYR A 166 -15.39 -17.05 19.70
C TYR A 166 -15.29 -17.18 21.22
N SER A 167 -16.35 -16.83 21.95
CA SER A 167 -16.41 -16.97 23.41
C SER A 167 -16.28 -18.42 23.85
N ARG A 168 -16.96 -19.36 23.16
CA ARG A 168 -16.88 -20.79 23.47
C ARG A 168 -15.51 -21.38 23.15
N ALA A 169 -14.94 -21.07 21.99
CA ALA A 169 -13.58 -21.46 21.64
C ALA A 169 -12.57 -21.04 22.72
N GLY A 170 -12.68 -19.80 23.22
CA GLY A 170 -11.89 -19.31 24.33
C GLY A 170 -12.05 -20.13 25.62
N LYS A 171 -13.29 -20.45 26.02
CA LYS A 171 -13.57 -21.29 27.20
C LYS A 171 -13.04 -22.72 27.06
N LEU A 172 -13.01 -23.26 25.84
CA LEU A 172 -12.46 -24.59 25.55
C LEU A 172 -10.93 -24.57 25.36
N GLY A 173 -10.30 -23.39 25.38
CA GLY A 173 -8.87 -23.24 25.13
C GLY A 173 -8.45 -23.48 23.68
N ILE A 174 -9.39 -23.50 22.74
CA ILE A 174 -9.13 -23.77 21.32
C ILE A 174 -8.82 -22.44 20.62
N ARG A 175 -7.74 -22.40 19.83
CA ARG A 175 -7.39 -21.23 18.99
C ARG A 175 -7.44 -21.61 17.53
N HIS A 176 -7.84 -20.66 16.70
CA HIS A 176 -7.81 -20.82 15.25
C HIS A 176 -6.36 -20.92 14.78
N ALA A 177 -6.06 -21.75 13.79
CA ALA A 177 -4.70 -21.89 13.27
C ALA A 177 -4.13 -20.55 12.74
N SER A 178 -4.97 -19.72 12.12
CA SER A 178 -4.69 -18.31 11.77
C SER A 178 -4.47 -17.33 12.94
N THR A 179 -4.64 -17.76 14.20
CA THR A 179 -4.37 -16.96 15.41
C THR A 179 -3.31 -17.62 16.32
N PRO A 180 -2.06 -17.74 15.83
CA PRO A 180 -0.98 -18.42 16.53
C PRO A 180 -0.56 -17.70 17.83
N ARG A 181 0.03 -18.47 18.75
CA ARG A 181 0.29 -18.06 20.13
C ARG A 181 1.41 -17.01 20.21
N GLY A 182 1.12 -15.88 20.85
CA GLY A 182 2.12 -14.84 21.16
C GLY A 182 2.82 -14.28 19.93
N TRP A 183 3.87 -13.49 20.14
CA TRP A 183 4.86 -13.14 19.11
C TRP A 183 6.22 -13.54 19.68
N THR A 184 7.06 -14.20 18.88
CA THR A 184 8.44 -14.51 19.33
C THR A 184 9.37 -13.33 19.04
N ASN A 185 10.48 -13.19 19.76
CA ASN A 185 11.41 -12.07 19.52
C ASN A 185 11.97 -12.08 18.09
N ALA A 186 12.37 -13.26 17.58
CA ALA A 186 12.84 -13.42 16.21
C ALA A 186 11.78 -13.04 15.17
N GLU A 187 10.51 -13.37 15.42
CA GLU A 187 9.39 -12.99 14.56
C GLU A 187 9.13 -11.47 14.59
N ILE A 188 9.26 -10.83 15.76
CA ILE A 188 9.08 -9.39 15.92
C ILE A 188 10.18 -8.63 15.18
N GLU A 189 11.44 -9.02 15.38
CA GLU A 189 12.60 -8.41 14.71
C GLU A 189 12.43 -8.50 13.19
N ARG A 190 12.10 -9.70 12.69
CA ARG A 190 11.89 -9.90 11.25
C ARG A 190 10.71 -9.08 10.70
N ALA A 191 9.61 -8.99 11.45
CA ALA A 191 8.47 -8.16 11.06
C ALA A 191 8.83 -6.67 11.00
N ILE A 192 9.71 -6.19 11.89
CA ILE A 192 10.18 -4.79 11.89
C ILE A 192 11.06 -4.53 10.66
N GLU A 193 12.02 -5.40 10.36
CA GLU A 193 12.88 -5.29 9.16
C GLU A 193 12.04 -5.16 7.87
N LEU A 194 11.01 -5.99 7.73
CA LEU A 194 10.15 -5.95 6.54
C LEU A 194 9.29 -4.67 6.47
N VAL A 195 8.89 -4.10 7.62
CA VAL A 195 8.23 -2.79 7.66
C VAL A 195 9.19 -1.67 7.23
N GLU A 196 10.44 -1.70 7.69
CA GLU A 196 11.46 -0.72 7.32
C GLU A 196 11.84 -0.80 5.84
N ALA A 197 11.89 -2.02 5.29
CA ALA A 197 12.05 -2.27 3.85
C ALA A 197 10.84 -1.82 3.01
N GLY A 198 9.72 -1.46 3.66
CA GLY A 198 8.58 -0.83 3.01
C GLY A 198 7.45 -1.77 2.61
N HIS A 199 7.52 -3.07 2.96
CA HIS A 199 6.48 -4.05 2.64
C HIS A 199 5.14 -3.69 3.31
N SER A 200 4.04 -4.06 2.66
CA SER A 200 2.71 -3.95 3.24
C SER A 200 2.47 -5.03 4.31
N TYR A 201 1.63 -4.75 5.30
CA TYR A 201 1.32 -5.75 6.34
C TYR A 201 0.71 -7.05 5.81
N ALA A 202 0.10 -7.04 4.62
CA ALA A 202 -0.39 -8.26 3.98
C ALA A 202 0.80 -9.10 3.46
N GLU A 203 1.71 -8.48 2.72
CA GLU A 203 2.93 -9.14 2.21
C GLU A 203 3.81 -9.66 3.35
N ILE A 204 3.95 -8.89 4.43
CA ILE A 204 4.72 -9.31 5.62
C ILE A 204 4.14 -10.59 6.22
N GLY A 205 2.81 -10.68 6.32
CA GLY A 205 2.15 -11.90 6.82
C GLY A 205 2.47 -13.13 5.97
N THR A 206 2.50 -12.97 4.65
CA THR A 206 2.87 -14.03 3.70
C THR A 206 4.35 -14.40 3.81
N ILE A 207 5.25 -13.40 3.85
CA ILE A 207 6.70 -13.61 3.96
C ILE A 207 7.04 -14.37 5.24
N LEU A 208 6.49 -13.94 6.39
CA LEU A 208 6.66 -14.63 7.67
C LEU A 208 6.20 -16.09 7.57
N GLY A 209 5.05 -16.34 6.95
CA GLY A 209 4.55 -17.69 6.69
C GLY A 209 5.50 -18.55 5.85
N THR A 210 6.08 -17.98 4.78
CA THR A 210 7.04 -18.69 3.93
C THR A 210 8.39 -18.94 4.62
N GLU A 211 8.78 -18.08 5.55
CA GLU A 211 10.01 -18.19 6.33
C GLU A 211 9.87 -19.14 7.54
N GLY A 212 8.73 -19.82 7.68
CA GLY A 212 8.48 -20.79 8.75
C GLY A 212 7.98 -20.18 10.06
N PHE A 213 7.73 -18.87 10.09
CA PHE A 213 6.98 -18.25 11.19
C PHE A 213 5.48 -18.52 11.02
N PRO A 214 4.70 -18.41 12.11
CA PRO A 214 3.26 -18.51 12.00
C PRO A 214 2.70 -17.40 11.09
N ALA A 215 1.80 -17.74 10.16
CA ALA A 215 1.19 -16.75 9.28
C ALA A 215 0.42 -15.69 10.09
N ARG A 216 0.66 -14.41 9.79
CA ARG A 216 0.05 -13.29 10.52
C ARG A 216 -0.89 -12.49 9.65
N THR A 217 -2.02 -12.13 10.23
CA THR A 217 -3.00 -11.25 9.58
C THR A 217 -2.57 -9.79 9.70
N LYS A 218 -3.00 -8.96 8.75
CA LYS A 218 -2.77 -7.50 8.76
C LYS A 218 -3.18 -6.83 10.10
N PRO A 219 -4.36 -7.12 10.70
CA PRO A 219 -4.71 -6.55 12.01
C PRO A 219 -3.77 -6.96 13.14
N SER A 220 -3.26 -8.20 13.12
CA SER A 220 -2.30 -8.70 14.11
C SER A 220 -0.97 -7.94 14.02
N LEU A 221 -0.46 -7.74 12.80
CA LEU A 221 0.73 -6.94 12.53
C LEU A 221 0.53 -5.47 12.92
N GLN A 222 -0.63 -4.87 12.61
CA GLN A 222 -0.94 -3.51 13.06
C GLN A 222 -0.94 -3.40 14.59
N GLY A 223 -1.54 -4.38 15.29
CA GLY A 223 -1.53 -4.46 16.74
C GLY A 223 -0.13 -4.62 17.32
N LEU A 224 0.72 -5.47 16.72
CA LEU A 224 2.14 -5.58 17.08
C LEU A 224 2.84 -4.22 16.95
N MET A 225 2.78 -3.62 15.77
CA MET A 225 3.48 -2.38 15.45
C MET A 225 3.01 -1.21 16.31
N LYS A 226 1.73 -1.18 16.71
CA LYS A 226 1.23 -0.20 17.68
C LYS A 226 1.84 -0.39 19.06
N ARG A 227 1.95 -1.63 19.55
CA ARG A 227 2.55 -1.94 20.87
C ARG A 227 4.05 -1.70 20.91
N THR A 228 4.75 -1.96 19.80
CA THR A 228 6.21 -1.73 19.68
C THR A 228 6.55 -0.30 19.26
N GLY A 229 5.55 0.54 18.95
CA GLY A 229 5.75 1.92 18.50
C GLY A 229 6.16 2.08 17.03
N GLN A 230 6.26 0.98 16.28
CA GLN A 230 6.70 0.91 14.87
C GLN A 230 5.56 1.03 13.84
N GLY A 231 4.35 1.45 14.27
CA GLY A 231 3.16 1.54 13.42
C GLY A 231 3.20 2.68 12.39
N LYS A 232 2.70 2.42 11.16
CA LYS A 232 2.41 3.47 10.18
C LYS A 232 1.21 4.31 10.65
N GLY A 233 1.53 5.45 11.29
CA GLY A 233 0.57 6.45 11.74
C GLY A 233 0.27 6.38 13.24
N TRP A 234 0.49 7.49 13.94
CA TRP A 234 0.16 7.70 15.37
C TRP A 234 0.69 6.62 16.34
N GLY A 235 1.90 6.10 16.12
CA GLY A 235 2.53 5.08 16.99
C GLY A 235 3.09 5.60 18.32
N ARG A 236 3.32 6.91 18.47
CA ARG A 236 3.79 7.55 19.71
C ARG A 236 3.00 8.84 19.95
N ALA A 237 2.53 9.07 21.18
CA ALA A 237 1.86 10.32 21.52
C ALA A 237 2.80 11.52 21.27
N TRP A 238 2.27 12.65 20.79
CA TRP A 238 3.05 13.89 20.69
C TRP A 238 3.15 14.50 22.08
N MET A 239 4.38 14.71 22.55
CA MET A 239 4.63 15.38 23.82
C MET A 239 4.50 16.90 23.63
N PRO A 240 4.13 17.67 24.67
CA PRO A 240 4.08 19.13 24.60
C PRO A 240 5.38 19.76 24.07
N GLU A 241 6.53 19.21 24.42
CA GLU A 241 7.85 19.69 23.98
C GLU A 241 8.10 19.44 22.48
N GLU A 242 7.53 18.35 21.93
CA GLU A 242 7.59 18.08 20.49
C GLU A 242 6.70 19.06 19.71
N ASP A 243 5.54 19.41 20.25
CA ASP A 243 4.67 20.43 19.69
C ASP A 243 5.33 21.80 19.74
N GLU A 244 5.93 22.19 20.88
CA GLU A 244 6.69 23.43 21.00
C GLU A 244 7.83 23.50 19.98
N LEU A 245 8.56 22.39 19.79
CA LEU A 245 9.64 22.33 18.82
C LEU A 245 9.13 22.45 17.38
N LEU A 246 7.98 21.84 17.06
CA LEU A 246 7.34 21.96 15.75
C LEU A 246 6.80 23.38 15.52
N ILE A 247 6.14 23.98 16.50
CA ILE A 247 5.66 25.37 16.48
C ILE A 247 6.83 26.33 16.29
N LYS A 248 7.92 26.15 17.03
CA LYS A 248 9.15 26.92 16.89
C LYS A 248 9.73 26.80 15.48
N ALA A 249 9.80 25.59 14.93
CA ALA A 249 10.31 25.37 13.58
C ALA A 249 9.47 26.11 12.51
N TYR A 250 8.14 26.12 12.65
CA TYR A 250 7.25 26.88 11.76
C TYR A 250 7.43 28.40 11.93
N ARG A 251 7.50 28.89 13.19
CA ARG A 251 7.73 30.31 13.51
C ARG A 251 9.04 30.82 12.92
N ASP A 252 10.12 30.05 13.09
CA ASP A 252 11.47 30.41 12.67
C ASP A 252 11.70 30.11 11.17
N ASN A 253 10.69 29.59 10.45
CA ASN A 253 10.80 29.12 9.06
C ASN A 253 11.94 28.10 8.85
N ALA A 254 12.25 27.33 9.88
CA ALA A 254 13.31 26.34 9.88
C ALA A 254 12.92 25.10 9.06
N SER A 255 13.88 24.48 8.38
CA SER A 255 13.66 23.22 7.68
C SER A 255 13.12 22.16 8.64
N LEU A 256 12.03 21.49 8.27
CA LEU A 256 11.49 20.36 9.03
C LEU A 256 12.28 19.06 8.82
N THR A 257 13.34 19.09 8.00
CA THR A 257 14.16 17.90 7.67
C THR A 257 15.01 17.44 8.85
N PRO A 258 15.77 18.32 9.55
CA PRO A 258 16.43 17.96 10.81
C PRO A 258 15.45 17.57 11.90
N LEU A 259 14.25 18.17 11.89
CA LEU A 259 13.20 17.89 12.87
C LEU A 259 12.71 16.43 12.76
N ARG A 260 12.63 15.89 11.54
CA ARG A 260 12.35 14.47 11.28
C ARG A 260 13.31 13.54 12.02
N ASN A 261 14.61 13.80 11.86
CA ASN A 261 15.65 12.95 12.45
C ASN A 261 15.67 13.14 13.98
N ARG A 262 15.52 14.38 14.46
CA ARG A 262 15.52 14.72 15.89
C ARG A 262 14.33 14.14 16.66
N LEU A 263 13.15 14.14 16.05
CA LEU A 263 11.94 13.60 16.67
C LEU A 263 11.79 12.07 16.45
N GLY A 264 12.59 11.47 15.56
CA GLY A 264 12.41 10.09 15.13
C GLY A 264 11.03 9.84 14.49
N ARG A 265 10.44 10.87 13.88
CA ARG A 265 9.07 10.81 13.30
C ARG A 265 9.13 10.76 11.79
N SER A 266 8.17 10.09 11.18
CA SER A 266 8.01 10.14 9.72
C SER A 266 7.58 11.53 9.24
N LEU A 267 7.89 11.84 7.98
CA LEU A 267 7.48 13.07 7.31
C LEU A 267 5.94 13.26 7.31
N PHE A 268 5.20 12.16 7.19
CA PHE A 268 3.74 12.17 7.27
C PHE A 268 3.25 12.51 8.69
N SER A 269 3.89 11.95 9.72
CA SER A 269 3.54 12.23 11.13
C SER A 269 3.71 13.70 11.48
N ILE A 270 4.82 14.32 11.05
CA ILE A 270 5.07 15.75 11.25
C ILE A 270 4.03 16.59 10.50
N ARG A 271 3.73 16.24 9.25
CA ARG A 271 2.74 16.97 8.44
C ARG A 271 1.34 16.93 9.05
N TRP A 272 0.90 15.77 9.52
CA TRP A 272 -0.41 15.61 10.16
C TRP A 272 -0.47 16.34 11.49
N ARG A 273 0.62 16.35 12.27
CA ARG A 273 0.65 17.13 13.50
C ARG A 273 0.62 18.64 13.23
N ALA A 274 1.36 19.11 12.23
CA ALA A 274 1.33 20.51 11.84
C ALA A 274 -0.07 20.96 11.39
N GLU A 275 -0.83 20.08 10.74
CA GLU A 275 -2.23 20.32 10.39
C GLU A 275 -3.15 20.38 11.63
N TYR A 276 -2.99 19.43 12.56
CA TYR A 276 -3.70 19.44 13.85
C TYR A 276 -3.45 20.72 14.66
N LEU A 277 -2.22 21.24 14.63
CA LEU A 277 -1.83 22.48 15.30
C LEU A 277 -2.13 23.76 14.48
N ASN A 278 -2.82 23.64 13.34
CA ASN A 278 -3.14 24.76 12.43
C ASN A 278 -1.91 25.56 11.94
N LEU A 279 -0.77 24.89 11.78
CA LEU A 279 0.49 25.49 11.31
C LEU A 279 0.62 25.47 9.78
N ARG A 280 -0.25 24.75 9.05
CA ARG A 280 -0.18 24.71 7.58
C ARG A 280 -0.39 26.09 6.97
N GLY A 281 0.47 26.44 6.01
CA GLY A 281 0.42 27.73 5.32
C GLY A 281 1.20 28.86 6.02
N THR A 282 1.62 28.69 7.27
CA THR A 282 2.40 29.71 8.00
C THR A 282 3.91 29.65 7.70
N HIS A 283 4.37 28.55 7.13
CA HIS A 283 5.76 28.37 6.72
C HIS A 283 6.00 28.92 5.30
N ALA A 284 7.09 29.66 5.12
CA ALA A 284 7.57 30.22 3.84
C ALA A 284 7.73 29.20 2.70
N ARG A 285 7.77 27.89 3.01
CA ARG A 285 7.72 26.81 2.02
C ARG A 285 6.41 26.07 2.20
N SER A 286 5.68 25.88 1.09
CA SER A 286 4.39 25.19 1.03
C SER A 286 4.34 23.86 1.81
N LYS A 287 5.45 23.11 1.86
CA LYS A 287 5.52 21.82 2.57
C LYS A 287 6.46 21.82 3.80
N GLY A 288 7.18 22.91 4.11
CA GLY A 288 8.16 22.97 5.22
C GLY A 288 9.41 22.07 5.10
N PHE A 289 9.47 21.15 4.13
CA PHE A 289 10.60 20.24 3.91
C PHE A 289 11.53 20.72 2.77
N ARG A 290 12.82 20.35 2.85
CA ARG A 290 13.74 20.42 1.71
C ARG A 290 13.55 19.18 0.82
N LEU A 291 13.50 19.37 -0.49
CA LEU A 291 13.55 18.26 -1.47
C LEU A 291 15.01 17.82 -1.61
N GLY A 292 15.38 16.74 -0.93
CA GLY A 292 16.69 16.09 -1.03
C GLY A 292 17.24 15.60 0.31
N PRO A 293 18.15 14.60 0.32
CA PRO A 293 18.89 14.19 1.51
C PRO A 293 19.66 15.38 2.10
N ASP A 294 19.79 15.43 3.43
CA ASP A 294 20.63 16.44 4.10
C ASP A 294 22.08 16.35 3.60
N TRP A 295 22.82 17.47 3.63
CA TRP A 295 24.22 17.49 3.27
C TRP A 295 25.05 17.00 4.46
N SER A 296 25.68 15.84 4.33
CA SER A 296 26.67 15.35 5.28
C SER A 296 28.03 16.01 5.09
N GLU A 297 28.93 15.90 6.07
CA GLU A 297 30.33 16.33 5.91
C GLU A 297 31.01 15.61 4.75
N ALA A 298 30.70 14.32 4.54
CA ALA A 298 31.20 13.54 3.40
C ALA A 298 30.71 14.13 2.06
N ASP A 299 29.46 14.57 2.00
CA ASP A 299 28.89 15.21 0.81
C ASP A 299 29.56 16.55 0.51
N GLU A 300 29.83 17.36 1.54
CA GLU A 300 30.53 18.62 1.36
C GLU A 300 31.99 18.43 0.97
N ALA A 301 32.69 17.47 1.61
CA ALA A 301 34.06 17.12 1.26
C ALA A 301 34.16 16.67 -0.19
N ARG A 302 33.18 15.87 -0.63
CA ARG A 302 33.06 15.46 -2.03
C ARG A 302 32.76 16.64 -2.95
N LEU A 303 31.85 17.53 -2.56
CA LEU A 303 31.56 18.74 -3.35
C LEU A 303 32.81 19.63 -3.48
N ARG A 304 33.57 19.86 -2.40
CA ARG A 304 34.83 20.61 -2.46
C ARG A 304 35.88 19.96 -3.36
N ARG A 305 35.92 18.63 -3.40
CA ARG A 305 36.89 17.87 -4.19
C ARG A 305 36.57 17.88 -5.69
N ASP A 306 35.29 17.67 -6.02
CA ASP A 306 34.84 17.26 -7.35
C ASP A 306 34.12 18.39 -8.12
N TYR A 307 33.56 19.39 -7.43
CA TYR A 307 32.82 20.48 -8.06
C TYR A 307 33.73 21.35 -8.92
N GLY A 308 33.49 21.35 -10.24
CA GLY A 308 34.30 22.06 -11.23
C GLY A 308 35.34 21.18 -11.94
N LYS A 309 35.63 19.98 -11.41
CA LYS A 309 36.54 19.00 -12.03
C LYS A 309 35.80 17.94 -12.84
N ILE A 310 34.61 17.54 -12.38
CA ILE A 310 33.70 16.68 -13.14
C ILE A 310 32.46 17.46 -13.60
N PRO A 311 31.84 17.06 -14.72
CA PRO A 311 30.61 17.68 -15.19
C PRO A 311 29.53 17.68 -14.10
N THR A 312 28.96 18.84 -13.81
CA THR A 312 27.92 19.01 -12.77
C THR A 312 26.73 18.03 -12.91
N PRO A 313 26.26 17.66 -14.13
CA PRO A 313 25.22 16.64 -14.28
C PRO A 313 25.65 15.26 -13.78
N GLU A 314 26.90 14.88 -14.03
CA GLU A 314 27.47 13.61 -13.60
C GLU A 314 27.66 13.59 -12.08
N LEU A 315 28.23 14.66 -11.52
CA LEU A 315 28.32 14.85 -10.06
C LEU A 315 26.95 14.76 -9.38
N ALA A 316 25.92 15.38 -9.97
CA ALA A 316 24.56 15.32 -9.47
C ALA A 316 24.00 13.88 -9.46
N CYS A 317 24.21 13.14 -10.54
CA CYS A 317 23.81 11.73 -10.66
C CYS A 317 24.52 10.87 -9.62
N GLN A 318 25.85 10.98 -9.52
CA GLN A 318 26.64 10.17 -8.59
C GLN A 318 26.40 10.52 -7.10
N MET A 319 25.85 11.71 -6.81
CA MET A 319 25.45 12.11 -5.45
C MET A 319 23.97 11.86 -5.16
N GLY A 320 23.19 11.36 -6.14
CA GLY A 320 21.73 11.21 -6.00
C GLY A 320 21.01 12.53 -5.73
N ARG A 321 21.52 13.64 -6.26
CA ARG A 321 20.99 15.00 -6.04
C ARG A 321 20.63 15.69 -7.35
N THR A 322 19.81 16.75 -7.28
CA THR A 322 19.49 17.55 -8.46
C THR A 322 20.62 18.53 -8.79
N ARG A 323 20.77 18.88 -10.08
CA ARG A 323 21.72 19.92 -10.53
C ARG A 323 21.55 21.23 -9.75
N ALA A 324 20.31 21.64 -9.49
CA ALA A 324 20.00 22.83 -8.70
C ALA A 324 20.52 22.73 -7.26
N ALA A 325 20.39 21.57 -6.60
CA ALA A 325 20.91 21.36 -5.25
C ALA A 325 22.44 21.47 -5.19
N ILE A 326 23.14 20.93 -6.20
CA ILE A 326 24.60 21.06 -6.34
C ILE A 326 25.00 22.53 -6.49
N PHE A 327 24.37 23.27 -7.43
CA PHE A 327 24.67 24.70 -7.63
C PHE A 327 24.40 25.55 -6.38
N THR A 328 23.24 25.36 -5.74
CA THR A 328 22.90 26.10 -4.52
C THR A 328 23.90 25.82 -3.41
N ARG A 329 24.31 24.56 -3.21
CA ARG A 329 25.27 24.23 -2.15
C ARG A 329 26.67 24.73 -2.46
N ALA A 330 27.13 24.59 -3.70
CA ALA A 330 28.41 25.13 -4.13
C ALA A 330 28.49 26.65 -3.93
N ASN A 331 27.42 27.38 -4.26
CA ASN A 331 27.34 28.83 -4.00
C ASN A 331 27.42 29.16 -2.50
N ILE A 332 26.73 28.39 -1.63
CA ILE A 332 26.81 28.58 -0.18
C ILE A 332 28.23 28.32 0.34
N LEU A 333 28.92 27.33 -0.22
CA LEU A 333 30.28 26.96 0.15
C LEU A 333 31.36 27.82 -0.54
N GLY A 334 30.96 28.80 -1.37
CA GLY A 334 31.88 29.66 -2.11
C GLY A 334 32.69 28.93 -3.19
N LEU A 335 32.26 27.75 -3.63
CA LEU A 335 32.98 26.94 -4.62
C LEU A 335 32.78 27.50 -6.02
N ALA A 336 33.87 27.88 -6.67
CA ALA A 336 33.88 28.28 -8.07
C ALA A 336 34.07 27.06 -8.98
N ASN A 337 33.38 27.03 -10.11
CA ASN A 337 33.65 26.03 -11.14
C ASN A 337 34.95 26.44 -11.87
N GLU A 338 36.02 25.67 -11.69
CA GLU A 338 37.34 25.87 -12.31
C GLU A 338 37.26 26.00 -13.84
N GLY A 339 36.21 25.45 -14.48
CA GLY A 339 35.95 25.57 -15.92
C GLY A 339 35.34 26.89 -16.39
N ARG A 340 34.91 27.80 -15.49
CA ARG A 340 34.47 29.16 -15.87
C ARG A 340 35.49 30.19 -15.43
N GLN A 341 36.47 30.46 -16.30
CA GLN A 341 37.43 31.55 -16.09
C GLN A 341 36.69 32.84 -15.69
N ARG A 342 37.14 33.47 -14.60
CA ARG A 342 36.60 34.76 -14.12
C ARG A 342 36.84 35.87 -15.15
N TRP A 343 35.93 36.82 -15.24
CA TRP A 343 36.16 38.06 -16.00
C TRP A 343 37.11 38.95 -15.21
N THR A 344 38.33 39.17 -15.73
CA THR A 344 39.33 40.07 -15.16
C THR A 344 39.14 41.48 -15.71
N SER A 345 39.79 42.48 -15.12
CA SER A 345 39.90 43.84 -15.66
C SER A 345 40.33 43.84 -17.13
N ASP A 346 41.29 42.98 -17.45
CA ASP A 346 41.92 42.89 -18.76
C ASP A 346 40.98 42.29 -19.80
N HIS A 347 40.18 41.29 -19.42
CA HIS A 347 39.13 40.76 -20.30
C HIS A 347 38.06 41.81 -20.62
N LEU A 348 37.72 42.66 -19.64
CA LEU A 348 36.76 43.75 -19.84
C LEU A 348 37.33 44.87 -20.71
N ALA A 349 38.61 45.20 -20.54
CA ALA A 349 39.30 46.15 -21.39
C ALA A 349 39.40 45.64 -22.84
N ALA A 350 39.85 44.39 -23.01
CA ALA A 350 39.93 43.75 -24.32
C ALA A 350 38.56 43.67 -25.02
N LEU A 351 37.47 43.42 -24.29
CA LEU A 351 36.12 43.42 -24.83
C LEU A 351 35.70 44.79 -25.38
N ARG A 352 36.01 45.89 -24.66
CA ARG A 352 35.72 47.25 -25.13
C ARG A 352 36.58 47.65 -26.33
N ILE A 353 37.89 47.41 -26.24
CA ILE A 353 38.85 47.73 -27.31
C ILE A 353 38.51 46.94 -28.58
N ALA A 354 38.20 45.65 -28.45
CA ALA A 354 37.77 44.84 -29.59
C ALA A 354 36.46 45.34 -30.21
N HIS A 355 35.52 45.84 -29.39
CA HIS A 355 34.29 46.44 -29.90
C HIS A 355 34.60 47.72 -30.72
N GLU A 356 35.44 48.60 -30.19
CA GLU A 356 35.83 49.88 -30.81
C GLU A 356 36.64 49.69 -32.10
N HIS A 357 37.61 48.77 -32.10
CA HIS A 357 38.51 48.53 -33.23
C HIS A 357 37.97 47.53 -34.26
N GLY A 358 36.67 47.22 -34.22
CA GLY A 358 36.05 46.36 -35.23
C GLY A 358 36.55 44.91 -35.24
N ILE A 359 37.14 44.42 -34.14
CA ILE A 359 37.61 43.02 -34.03
C ILE A 359 36.41 42.08 -34.01
N SER A 360 36.49 40.96 -34.72
CA SER A 360 35.42 39.97 -34.76
C SER A 360 35.30 39.26 -33.41
N LEU A 361 34.07 38.86 -33.06
CA LEU A 361 33.84 38.16 -31.79
C LEU A 361 34.51 36.77 -31.78
N THR A 362 34.73 36.17 -32.95
CA THR A 362 35.51 34.92 -33.07
C THR A 362 36.99 35.13 -32.76
N ASP A 363 37.59 36.22 -33.26
CA ASP A 363 38.99 36.54 -33.02
C ASP A 363 39.22 36.91 -31.55
N LEU A 364 38.30 37.67 -30.95
CA LEU A 364 38.32 37.98 -29.52
C LEU A 364 38.12 36.72 -28.65
N ALA A 365 37.25 35.80 -29.06
CA ALA A 365 37.05 34.53 -28.37
C ALA A 365 38.32 33.68 -28.38
N ALA A 366 39.03 33.63 -29.52
CA ALA A 366 40.33 32.98 -29.65
C ALA A 366 41.39 33.64 -28.75
N ALA A 367 41.47 34.98 -28.76
CA ALA A 367 42.40 35.75 -27.93
C ALA A 367 42.21 35.52 -26.41
N LEU A 368 40.95 35.34 -25.98
CA LEU A 368 40.58 35.11 -24.58
C LEU A 368 40.56 33.61 -24.21
N GLY A 369 40.76 32.69 -25.15
CA GLY A 369 40.60 31.26 -24.94
C GLY A 369 39.19 30.86 -24.49
N ARG A 370 38.15 31.52 -25.03
CA ARG A 370 36.75 31.35 -24.63
C ARG A 370 35.87 30.88 -25.79
N GLU A 371 34.72 30.31 -25.43
CA GLU A 371 33.68 30.01 -26.39
C GLU A 371 32.99 31.28 -26.90
N VAL A 372 32.78 31.36 -28.22
CA VAL A 372 32.13 32.49 -28.92
C VAL A 372 30.75 32.80 -28.32
N ASP A 373 29.97 31.76 -28.01
CA ASP A 373 28.61 31.88 -27.46
C ASP A 373 28.58 32.50 -26.05
N ALA A 374 29.55 32.13 -25.21
CA ALA A 374 29.68 32.68 -23.86
C ALA A 374 30.09 34.15 -23.90
N LEU A 375 31.00 34.50 -24.80
CA LEU A 375 31.45 35.87 -25.04
C LEU A 375 30.32 36.74 -25.61
N HIS A 376 29.53 36.23 -26.56
CA HIS A 376 28.39 36.93 -27.15
C HIS A 376 27.31 37.29 -26.11
N LYS A 377 26.91 36.31 -25.27
CA LYS A 377 25.93 36.53 -24.19
C LYS A 377 26.44 37.56 -23.17
N TYR A 378 27.74 37.54 -22.88
CA TYR A 378 28.34 38.50 -21.95
C TYR A 378 28.41 39.90 -22.55
N ALA A 379 28.83 40.04 -23.81
CA ALA A 379 28.90 41.31 -24.54
C ALA A 379 27.51 41.96 -24.64
N ALA A 380 26.48 41.18 -24.97
CA ALA A 380 25.09 41.65 -25.01
C ALA A 380 24.60 42.18 -23.65
N LYS A 381 24.97 41.51 -22.55
CA LYS A 381 24.65 41.96 -21.19
C LYS A 381 25.35 43.28 -20.82
N GLN A 382 26.51 43.56 -21.40
CA GLN A 382 27.24 44.82 -21.24
C GLN A 382 26.83 45.89 -22.28
N GLY A 383 25.82 45.62 -23.11
CA GLY A 383 25.35 46.54 -24.14
C GLY A 383 26.25 46.66 -25.37
N LEU A 384 27.23 45.77 -25.54
CA LEU A 384 28.18 45.78 -26.66
C LEU A 384 27.72 44.79 -27.75
N ALA A 385 27.20 45.33 -28.85
CA ALA A 385 26.70 44.53 -29.97
C ALA A 385 27.78 44.32 -31.04
N PHE A 386 28.31 43.09 -31.12
CA PHE A 386 29.25 42.72 -32.17
C PHE A 386 28.47 42.27 -33.41
N GLY A 387 28.34 43.17 -34.39
CA GLY A 387 27.82 42.83 -35.72
C GLY A 387 28.73 41.88 -36.50
N ARG A 388 28.36 41.55 -37.74
CA ARG A 388 29.23 40.76 -38.64
C ARG A 388 30.49 41.56 -38.96
N ARG A 389 31.64 41.05 -38.53
CA ARG A 389 32.96 41.64 -38.73
C ARG A 389 33.89 40.62 -39.39
N PRO A 390 34.75 41.02 -40.33
CA PRO A 390 35.65 40.11 -41.01
C PRO A 390 36.65 39.50 -40.01
N ARG A 391 36.95 38.21 -40.19
CA ARG A 391 38.00 37.55 -39.41
C ARG A 391 39.37 37.97 -39.91
N ARG A 392 40.31 38.15 -38.98
CA ARG A 392 41.69 38.41 -39.35
C ARG A 392 42.38 37.10 -39.79
N PRO A 393 43.30 37.14 -40.76
CA PRO A 393 44.06 35.96 -41.19
C PRO A 393 44.97 35.42 -40.08
N VAL A 394 45.43 36.28 -39.18
CA VAL A 394 46.10 35.91 -37.92
C VAL A 394 45.29 36.48 -36.76
N PRO A 395 44.76 35.64 -35.85
CA PRO A 395 44.00 36.11 -34.70
C PRO A 395 44.94 36.87 -33.74
N PRO A 396 44.55 38.07 -33.28
CA PRO A 396 45.33 38.83 -32.32
C PRO A 396 45.36 38.12 -30.95
N THR A 397 46.47 38.23 -30.23
CA THR A 397 46.56 37.78 -28.83
C THR A 397 45.88 38.78 -27.89
N LEU A 398 45.63 38.38 -26.64
CA LEU A 398 45.11 39.31 -25.62
C LEU A 398 46.02 40.52 -25.44
N ALA A 399 47.34 40.33 -25.46
CA ALA A 399 48.32 41.41 -25.37
C ALA A 399 48.21 42.36 -26.57
N ASP A 400 48.04 41.82 -27.79
CA ASP A 400 47.86 42.65 -28.99
C ASP A 400 46.62 43.52 -28.91
N ILE A 401 45.51 42.99 -28.38
CA ILE A 401 44.27 43.75 -28.21
C ILE A 401 44.44 44.84 -27.15
N LEU A 402 45.07 44.55 -26.02
CA LEU A 402 45.28 45.52 -24.94
C LEU A 402 46.25 46.65 -25.32
N ASN A 403 47.15 46.40 -26.27
CA ASN A 403 48.13 47.37 -26.77
C ASN A 403 47.64 48.20 -27.96
N LEU A 404 46.39 48.02 -28.41
CA LEU A 404 45.82 48.88 -29.45
C LEU A 404 45.66 50.31 -28.91
N PRO A 405 46.11 51.34 -29.65
CA PRO A 405 45.95 52.73 -29.22
C PRO A 405 44.47 53.07 -29.11
N GLU A 406 44.06 53.80 -28.06
CA GLU A 406 42.68 54.28 -27.94
C GLU A 406 42.26 54.93 -29.26
N ALA A 407 41.19 54.43 -29.86
CA ALA A 407 40.69 54.96 -31.11
C ALA A 407 40.37 56.44 -30.91
N ALA A 408 41.13 57.31 -31.57
CA ALA A 408 40.76 58.72 -31.69
C ALA A 408 39.33 58.75 -32.22
N LYS A 409 38.44 59.47 -31.52
CA LYS A 409 37.06 59.74 -31.96
C LYS A 409 37.11 60.42 -33.33
N GLY A 410 37.16 59.61 -34.38
CA GLY A 410 37.14 60.03 -35.77
C GLY A 410 35.73 60.45 -36.14
N LYS A 411 35.62 61.74 -36.46
CA LYS A 411 34.50 62.43 -37.11
C LYS A 411 33.67 61.50 -38.01
N GLY A 412 32.37 61.44 -37.74
CA GLY A 412 31.39 61.10 -38.76
C GLY A 412 31.30 62.26 -39.74
N GLU A 413 31.80 62.05 -40.96
CA GLU A 413 31.42 62.80 -42.16
C GLU A 413 30.70 61.81 -43.09
N GLY A 414 29.59 62.28 -43.67
CA GLY A 414 28.96 61.69 -44.87
C GLY A 414 27.73 60.83 -44.63
#